data_AF-A0A7U9C3L0-F1
#
_entry.id   AF-A0A7U9C3L0-F1
#
_cell.length_a   1.000
_cell.length_b   1.000
_cell.length_c   1.000
_cell.angle_alpha   90.00
_cell.angle_beta   90.00
_cell.angle_gamma   90.00
#
_symmetry.space_group_name_H-M   'P 1'
#
loop_
_entity.id
_entity.type
_entity.pdbx_description
1 polymer ?
#
loop_
_entity_poly.entity_id
_entity_poly.type
_entity_poly.pdbx_seq_one_letter_code
_entity_poly.pdbx_strand_id
1 'polypeptide(L)'
;MLFAVHGFLAFPYGYSSGGNAWNAGHIIDYPLDRSVEAFKALREFQFVDERVGLYGLSRGAEHALLLGSLMARDKIAGAPDAIAAHSPPDVVCGAFDARGFRDAGDPGWQAWDVSKRAWTWQGSHEGLLPTTPIAIERYPGPLFLSHGTQDRMWSVEMTKRLEKRLHEHGRSPAVHYYEGEDHIPSSVGQNKHYELLLDFFLKYL
;
A
#
# COMPACT_ATOMS: atom_id res chain seq x y z
N MET A 1 -14.81 -8.50 -1.92
CA MET A 1 -15.89 -9.35 -1.33
C MET A 1 -15.40 -10.15 -0.12
N LEU A 2 -14.09 -10.43 0.01
CA LEU A 2 -13.49 -11.15 1.14
C LEU A 2 -13.83 -10.57 2.52
N PHE A 3 -13.44 -9.32 2.82
CA PHE A 3 -13.60 -8.76 4.18
C PHE A 3 -15.06 -8.71 4.68
N ALA A 4 -16.00 -8.38 3.80
CA ALA A 4 -17.41 -8.23 4.16
C ALA A 4 -18.04 -9.53 4.70
N VAL A 5 -17.65 -10.69 4.17
CA VAL A 5 -18.17 -11.98 4.66
C VAL A 5 -17.57 -12.40 6.01
N HIS A 6 -16.51 -11.72 6.46
CA HIS A 6 -15.85 -11.94 7.75
C HIS A 6 -16.16 -10.85 8.77
N GLY A 7 -17.23 -10.06 8.55
CA GLY A 7 -17.73 -9.07 9.52
C GLY A 7 -17.11 -7.69 9.43
N PHE A 8 -16.24 -7.43 8.44
CA PHE A 8 -15.66 -6.11 8.25
C PHE A 8 -16.51 -5.24 7.32
N LEU A 9 -16.74 -3.99 7.70
CA LEU A 9 -17.16 -2.96 6.76
C LEU A 9 -15.95 -2.55 5.91
N ALA A 10 -15.93 -2.96 4.64
CA ALA A 10 -14.82 -2.70 3.73
C ALA A 10 -15.22 -1.67 2.65
N PHE A 11 -14.44 -0.60 2.57
CA PHE A 11 -14.61 0.46 1.58
C PHE A 11 -13.49 0.43 0.54
N PRO A 12 -13.76 0.00 -0.71
CA PRO A 12 -12.76 0.05 -1.76
C PRO A 12 -12.50 1.51 -2.16
N TYR A 13 -11.25 1.94 -2.05
CA TYR A 13 -10.86 3.31 -2.33
C TYR A 13 -10.15 3.45 -3.67
N GLY A 14 -10.72 4.24 -4.58
CA GLY A 14 -10.10 4.60 -5.85
C GLY A 14 -9.25 5.87 -5.71
N TYR A 15 -7.95 5.75 -5.95
CA TYR A 15 -7.00 6.88 -5.96
C TYR A 15 -6.38 7.14 -7.33
N SER A 16 -6.73 6.35 -8.36
CA SER A 16 -6.29 6.63 -9.73
C SER A 16 -7.34 7.45 -10.48
N SER A 17 -6.86 8.38 -11.32
CA SER A 17 -7.71 9.14 -12.23
C SER A 17 -8.06 8.30 -13.46
N GLY A 18 -9.35 8.25 -13.81
CA GLY A 18 -9.84 7.46 -14.94
C GLY A 18 -9.80 5.94 -14.75
N GLY A 19 -9.46 5.47 -13.54
CA GLY A 19 -9.49 4.06 -13.18
C GLY A 19 -10.92 3.54 -13.01
N ASN A 20 -11.12 2.26 -13.34
CA ASN A 20 -12.37 1.54 -13.11
C ASN A 20 -12.08 0.03 -13.00
N ALA A 21 -13.13 -0.80 -12.95
CA ALA A 21 -13.00 -2.25 -12.84
C ALA A 21 -12.17 -2.91 -13.96
N TRP A 22 -11.98 -2.24 -15.10
CA TRP A 22 -11.31 -2.75 -16.29
C TRP A 22 -10.01 -2.00 -16.63
N ASN A 23 -9.70 -0.92 -15.92
CA ASN A 23 -8.54 -0.08 -16.20
C ASN A 23 -7.95 0.47 -14.90
N ALA A 24 -6.65 0.29 -14.69
CA ALA A 24 -5.94 0.81 -13.53
C ALA A 24 -5.94 2.36 -13.47
N GLY A 25 -6.12 3.06 -14.59
CA GLY A 25 -6.12 4.51 -14.65
C GLY A 25 -4.73 5.13 -14.46
N HIS A 26 -4.67 6.34 -13.92
CA HIS A 26 -3.44 7.11 -13.78
C HIS A 26 -3.18 7.51 -12.33
N ILE A 27 -1.93 7.38 -11.89
CA ILE A 27 -1.45 7.91 -10.61
C ILE A 27 -0.46 9.02 -10.96
N ILE A 28 -0.95 10.26 -11.06
CA ILE A 28 -0.17 11.44 -11.43
C ILE A 28 -0.59 12.57 -10.51
N ASP A 29 0.35 13.11 -9.74
CA ASP A 29 0.14 14.20 -8.79
C ASP A 29 -1.05 14.00 -7.85
N TYR A 30 -1.34 12.75 -7.50
CA TYR A 30 -2.49 12.41 -6.67
C TYR A 30 -2.30 12.96 -5.24
N PRO A 31 -3.22 13.81 -4.75
CA PRO A 31 -3.13 14.36 -3.40
C PRO A 31 -3.55 13.32 -2.35
N LEU A 32 -2.57 12.83 -1.60
CA LEU A 32 -2.79 11.89 -0.49
C LEU A 32 -3.70 12.49 0.61
N ASP A 33 -3.82 13.82 0.69
CA ASP A 33 -4.81 14.51 1.52
C ASP A 33 -6.25 14.02 1.23
N ARG A 34 -6.57 13.69 -0.03
CA ARG A 34 -7.88 13.11 -0.39
C ARG A 34 -8.10 11.73 0.22
N SER A 35 -7.02 10.99 0.44
CA SER A 35 -7.07 9.71 1.14
C SER A 35 -7.28 9.90 2.64
N VAL A 36 -6.70 10.94 3.24
CA VAL A 36 -6.98 11.33 4.63
C VAL A 36 -8.46 11.69 4.79
N GLU A 37 -9.01 12.50 3.88
CA GLU A 37 -10.43 12.87 3.88
C GLU A 37 -11.34 11.65 3.77
N ALA A 38 -11.05 10.74 2.84
CA ALA A 38 -11.82 9.51 2.67
C ALA A 38 -11.72 8.57 3.87
N PHE A 39 -10.53 8.45 4.45
CA PHE A 39 -10.32 7.64 5.65
C PHE A 39 -11.07 8.22 6.85
N LYS A 40 -11.03 9.55 7.03
CA LYS A 40 -11.81 10.25 8.05
C LYS A 40 -13.31 10.01 7.87
N ALA A 41 -13.83 10.15 6.64
CA ALA A 41 -15.23 9.90 6.35
C ALA A 41 -15.64 8.44 6.67
N LEU A 42 -14.77 7.47 6.41
CA LEU A 42 -14.99 6.08 6.81
C LEU A 42 -15.05 5.93 8.34
N ARG A 43 -14.09 6.53 9.07
CA ARG A 43 -14.09 6.51 10.54
C ARG A 43 -15.32 7.18 11.17
N GLU A 44 -15.85 8.21 10.53
CA GLU A 44 -17.04 8.94 11.00
C GLU A 44 -18.36 8.28 10.54
N PHE A 45 -18.29 7.21 9.73
CA PHE A 45 -19.47 6.52 9.28
C PHE A 45 -20.10 5.72 10.42
N GLN A 46 -21.38 5.96 10.69
CA GLN A 46 -22.10 5.44 11.88
C GLN A 46 -22.11 3.91 12.04
N PHE A 47 -21.77 3.15 10.98
CA PHE A 47 -21.73 1.69 11.00
C PHE A 47 -20.30 1.12 11.11
N VAL A 48 -19.29 1.99 11.20
CA VAL A 48 -17.89 1.61 11.41
C VAL A 48 -17.61 1.61 12.91
N ASP A 49 -16.81 0.64 13.34
CA ASP A 49 -16.33 0.54 14.73
C ASP A 49 -15.28 1.63 15.03
N GLU A 50 -14.80 1.69 16.27
CA GLU A 50 -13.79 2.68 16.69
C GLU A 50 -12.47 2.54 15.92
N ARG A 51 -12.15 1.33 15.43
CA ARG A 51 -10.89 1.00 14.76
C ARG A 51 -11.07 0.79 13.28
N VAL A 52 -10.15 1.35 12.50
CA VAL A 52 -10.14 1.24 11.04
C VAL A 52 -8.74 0.88 10.55
N GLY A 53 -8.68 -0.20 9.79
CA GLY A 53 -7.45 -0.66 9.14
C GLY A 53 -7.32 -0.15 7.71
N LEU A 54 -6.09 -0.22 7.18
CA LEU A 54 -5.79 0.09 5.80
C LEU A 54 -5.06 -1.07 5.15
N TYR A 55 -5.55 -1.53 3.99
CA TYR A 55 -4.95 -2.60 3.23
C TYR A 55 -4.62 -2.13 1.81
N GLY A 56 -3.44 -2.51 1.33
CA GLY A 56 -3.00 -2.22 -0.03
C GLY A 56 -2.18 -3.35 -0.64
N LEU A 57 -2.29 -3.48 -1.96
CA LEU A 57 -1.49 -4.38 -2.79
C LEU A 57 -0.72 -3.55 -3.83
N SER A 58 0.58 -3.84 -4.06
CA SER A 58 1.39 -3.17 -5.09
C SER A 58 1.46 -1.64 -4.91
N ARG A 59 1.06 -0.84 -5.92
CA ARG A 59 0.87 0.61 -5.79
C ARG A 59 -0.11 1.00 -4.68
N GLY A 60 -1.07 0.13 -4.34
CA GLY A 60 -1.94 0.32 -3.18
C GLY A 60 -1.22 0.08 -1.86
N ALA A 61 -0.26 -0.85 -1.83
CA ALA A 61 0.59 -1.07 -0.66
C ALA A 61 1.51 0.14 -0.45
N GLU A 62 2.12 0.67 -1.52
CA GLU A 62 2.85 1.94 -1.49
C GLU A 62 1.99 3.06 -0.89
N HIS A 63 0.77 3.23 -1.40
CA HIS A 63 -0.20 4.22 -0.91
C HIS A 63 -0.48 4.06 0.58
N ALA A 64 -0.72 2.83 1.05
CA ALA A 64 -0.99 2.56 2.45
C ALA A 64 0.20 2.89 3.36
N LEU A 65 1.43 2.52 2.96
CA LEU A 65 2.64 2.83 3.71
C LEU A 65 2.94 4.34 3.73
N LEU A 66 2.74 5.03 2.60
CA LEU A 66 2.91 6.48 2.52
C LEU A 66 1.90 7.21 3.40
N LEU A 67 0.62 6.87 3.30
CA LEU A 67 -0.41 7.53 4.10
C LEU A 67 -0.13 7.37 5.61
N GLY A 68 0.17 6.15 6.06
CA GLY A 68 0.51 5.90 7.47
C GLY A 68 1.76 6.64 7.94
N SER A 69 2.83 6.65 7.14
CA SER A 69 4.09 7.32 7.50
C SER A 69 3.98 8.85 7.53
N LEU A 70 3.27 9.45 6.57
CA LEU A 70 3.07 10.90 6.48
C LEU A 70 2.12 11.40 7.58
N MET A 71 1.00 10.70 7.82
CA MET A 71 0.11 11.03 8.93
C MET A 71 0.84 10.96 10.27
N ALA A 72 1.69 9.95 10.48
CA ALA A 72 2.49 9.85 11.69
C ALA A 72 3.55 10.97 11.80
N ARG A 73 4.24 11.30 10.70
CA ARG A 73 5.24 12.38 10.64
C ARG A 73 4.63 13.72 11.06
N ASP A 74 3.46 14.03 10.48
CA ASP A 74 2.82 15.35 10.64
C ASP A 74 1.75 15.36 11.74
N LYS A 75 1.66 14.26 12.51
CA LYS A 75 0.72 14.09 13.64
C LYS A 75 -0.74 14.35 13.25
N ILE A 76 -1.12 13.92 12.05
CA ILE A 76 -2.50 13.98 11.60
C ILE A 76 -3.34 12.99 12.41
N ALA A 77 -4.39 13.48 13.04
CA ALA A 77 -5.30 12.65 13.82
C ALA A 77 -6.04 11.63 12.94
N GLY A 78 -6.43 10.50 13.54
CA GLY A 78 -7.19 9.46 12.83
C GLY A 78 -6.36 8.63 11.85
N ALA A 79 -5.06 8.45 12.11
CA ALA A 79 -4.24 7.49 11.38
C ALA A 79 -4.82 6.06 11.46
N PRO A 80 -4.49 5.16 10.51
CA PRO A 80 -4.95 3.77 10.58
C PRO A 80 -4.56 3.10 11.90
N ASP A 81 -5.44 2.27 12.43
CA ASP A 81 -5.19 1.48 13.64
C ASP A 81 -4.32 0.25 13.33
N ALA A 82 -4.36 -0.23 12.09
CA ALA A 82 -3.52 -1.31 11.58
C ALA A 82 -3.30 -1.12 10.07
N ILE A 83 -2.08 -1.40 9.57
CA ILE A 83 -1.79 -1.34 8.13
C ILE A 83 -1.29 -2.70 7.66
N ALA A 84 -1.88 -3.19 6.57
CA ALA A 84 -1.42 -4.36 5.85
C ALA A 84 -1.01 -4.01 4.43
N ALA A 85 0.15 -4.51 4.00
CA ALA A 85 0.74 -4.24 2.70
C ALA A 85 1.21 -5.54 2.04
N HIS A 86 0.68 -5.84 0.86
CA HIS A 86 1.11 -6.96 0.03
C HIS A 86 1.92 -6.49 -1.17
N SER A 87 3.08 -7.11 -1.38
CA SER A 87 4.06 -6.79 -2.41
C SER A 87 4.36 -5.28 -2.51
N PRO A 88 4.71 -4.61 -1.38
CA PRO A 88 5.00 -3.19 -1.38
C PRO A 88 6.34 -2.89 -2.07
N PRO A 89 6.45 -1.80 -2.84
CA PRO A 89 7.74 -1.15 -3.05
C PRO A 89 8.23 -0.53 -1.73
N ASP A 90 9.55 -0.49 -1.54
CA ASP A 90 10.19 0.11 -0.35
C ASP A 90 10.55 1.59 -0.52
N VAL A 91 10.31 2.12 -1.71
CA VAL A 91 10.55 3.50 -2.12
C VAL A 91 9.33 4.07 -2.81
N VAL A 92 9.24 5.40 -2.81
CA VAL A 92 8.26 6.13 -3.61
C VAL A 92 8.50 5.82 -5.08
N CYS A 93 7.44 5.40 -5.72
CA CYS A 93 7.34 5.14 -7.13
C CYS A 93 6.90 6.44 -7.82
N GLY A 94 7.36 6.71 -9.04
CA GLY A 94 6.92 7.88 -9.79
C GLY A 94 5.46 7.78 -10.28
N ALA A 95 5.14 8.61 -11.26
CA ALA A 95 3.82 8.64 -11.88
C ALA A 95 3.49 7.39 -12.74
N PHE A 96 2.30 6.82 -12.60
CA PHE A 96 1.83 5.73 -13.46
C PHE A 96 0.79 6.25 -14.46
N ASP A 97 0.98 5.92 -15.75
CA ASP A 97 0.00 6.21 -16.81
C ASP A 97 -0.36 4.92 -17.56
N ALA A 98 -1.56 4.38 -17.31
CA ALA A 98 -2.03 3.16 -17.98
C ALA A 98 -2.05 3.23 -19.52
N ARG A 99 -2.16 4.40 -20.15
CA ARG A 99 -2.16 4.51 -21.63
C ARG A 99 -0.79 4.19 -22.20
N GLY A 100 0.25 4.62 -21.50
CA GLY A 100 1.65 4.44 -21.87
C GLY A 100 2.31 3.20 -21.29
N PHE A 101 1.70 2.57 -20.27
CA PHE A 101 2.28 1.40 -19.62
C PHE A 101 2.42 0.22 -20.60
N ARG A 102 3.59 -0.41 -20.58
CA ARG A 102 3.94 -1.60 -21.36
C ARG A 102 4.74 -2.53 -20.46
N ASP A 103 4.67 -3.83 -20.69
CA ASP A 103 5.40 -4.80 -19.89
C ASP A 103 6.88 -4.83 -20.29
N ALA A 104 7.75 -5.22 -19.36
CA ALA A 104 9.18 -5.35 -19.65
C ALA A 104 9.37 -6.39 -20.77
N GLY A 105 9.99 -5.95 -21.87
CA GLY A 105 10.19 -6.76 -23.08
C GLY A 105 9.30 -6.37 -24.25
N ASP A 106 8.27 -5.53 -24.05
CA ASP A 106 7.47 -4.98 -25.15
C ASP A 106 8.28 -3.95 -25.96
N PRO A 107 8.15 -3.89 -27.31
CA PRO A 107 8.84 -2.90 -28.17
C PRO A 107 8.53 -1.42 -27.90
N GLY A 108 7.66 -1.11 -26.94
CA GLY A 108 7.33 0.24 -26.47
C GLY A 108 7.56 0.43 -24.96
N TRP A 109 8.22 -0.52 -24.30
CA TRP A 109 8.58 -0.39 -22.89
C TRP A 109 9.51 0.80 -22.68
N GLN A 110 9.19 1.61 -21.69
CA GLN A 110 10.02 2.72 -21.26
C GLN A 110 10.24 2.61 -19.76
N ALA A 111 11.49 2.86 -19.34
CA ALA A 111 11.78 3.08 -17.94
C ALA A 111 10.98 4.28 -17.42
N TRP A 112 10.79 4.31 -16.10
CA TRP A 112 10.08 5.42 -15.48
C TRP A 112 10.76 6.77 -15.77
N ASP A 113 9.98 7.71 -16.28
CA ASP A 113 10.31 9.13 -16.17
C ASP A 113 10.29 9.60 -14.71
N VAL A 114 11.48 9.67 -14.12
CA VAL A 114 11.72 10.15 -12.76
C VAL A 114 11.44 11.65 -12.58
N SER A 115 11.03 12.39 -13.62
CA SER A 115 10.51 13.76 -13.49
C SER A 115 9.01 13.81 -13.20
N LYS A 116 8.28 12.73 -13.48
CA LYS A 116 6.84 12.64 -13.19
C LYS A 116 6.59 12.09 -11.79
N ARG A 117 5.60 12.64 -11.09
CA ARG A 117 5.32 12.35 -9.68
C ARG A 117 3.97 11.65 -9.54
N ALA A 118 3.90 10.63 -8.68
CA ALA A 118 2.62 9.97 -8.40
C ALA A 118 1.83 10.69 -7.32
N TRP A 119 2.50 11.21 -6.30
CA TRP A 119 1.88 11.62 -5.06
C TRP A 119 2.21 13.07 -4.72
N THR A 120 1.24 13.78 -4.17
CA THR A 120 1.44 15.03 -3.44
C THR A 120 0.95 14.88 -2.01
N TRP A 121 1.54 15.64 -1.10
CA TRP A 121 1.12 15.74 0.29
C TRP A 121 1.15 17.20 0.72
N GLN A 122 0.02 17.72 1.19
CA GLN A 122 -0.15 19.12 1.56
C GLN A 122 0.28 20.07 0.44
N GLY A 123 0.00 19.69 -0.82
CA GLY A 123 0.36 20.46 -2.00
C GLY A 123 1.84 20.42 -2.40
N SER A 124 2.66 19.57 -1.76
CA SER A 124 4.10 19.44 -2.02
C SER A 124 4.49 18.03 -2.50
N HIS A 125 5.60 17.94 -3.22
CA HIS A 125 6.28 16.68 -3.57
C HIS A 125 7.48 16.38 -2.66
N GLU A 126 7.74 17.22 -1.65
CA GLU A 126 8.86 17.03 -0.73
C GLU A 126 8.76 15.70 0.01
N GLY A 127 9.81 14.90 -0.05
CA GLY A 127 9.83 13.54 0.49
C GLY A 127 9.03 12.51 -0.32
N LEU A 128 8.48 12.91 -1.48
CA LEU A 128 7.68 12.07 -2.39
C LEU A 128 8.29 11.99 -3.80
N LEU A 129 9.59 12.25 -3.91
CA LEU A 129 10.31 12.06 -5.18
C LEU A 129 10.52 10.56 -5.44
N PRO A 130 10.48 10.12 -6.72
CA PRO A 130 10.77 8.74 -7.05
C PRO A 130 12.09 8.29 -6.43
N THR A 131 12.16 7.04 -5.96
CA THR A 131 13.29 6.43 -5.24
C THR A 131 13.51 6.91 -3.80
N THR A 132 12.73 7.88 -3.32
CA THR A 132 12.77 8.28 -1.91
C THR A 132 12.29 7.11 -1.04
N PRO A 133 13.04 6.67 -0.02
CA PRO A 133 12.59 5.59 0.85
C PRO A 133 11.33 5.95 1.62
N ILE A 134 10.40 4.99 1.75
CA ILE A 134 9.18 5.18 2.55
C ILE A 134 9.56 5.03 4.03
N ALA A 135 9.34 6.08 4.82
CA ALA A 135 9.71 6.14 6.24
C ALA A 135 8.66 5.45 7.14
N ILE A 136 8.30 4.21 6.82
CA ILE A 136 7.22 3.47 7.49
C ILE A 136 7.53 3.18 8.97
N GLU A 137 8.79 3.20 9.38
CA GLU A 137 9.20 3.09 10.78
C GLU A 137 8.61 4.18 11.69
N ARG A 138 8.13 5.29 11.12
CA ARG A 138 7.43 6.36 11.84
C ARG A 138 6.03 5.96 12.27
N TYR A 139 5.39 5.01 11.56
CA TYR A 139 4.04 4.59 11.88
C TYR A 139 4.03 3.72 13.16
N PRO A 140 3.29 4.14 14.21
CA PRO A 140 3.37 3.51 15.52
C PRO A 140 2.46 2.27 15.68
N GLY A 141 1.54 2.03 14.75
CA GLY A 141 0.60 0.92 14.82
C GLY A 141 1.18 -0.43 14.35
N PRO A 142 0.39 -1.51 14.46
CA PRO A 142 0.69 -2.82 13.93
C PRO A 142 0.84 -2.80 12.41
N LEU A 143 1.83 -3.54 11.92
CA LEU A 143 2.15 -3.67 10.50
C LEU A 143 2.14 -5.13 10.08
N PHE A 144 1.48 -5.40 8.97
CA PHE A 144 1.54 -6.65 8.23
C PHE A 144 2.20 -6.41 6.88
N LEU A 145 3.29 -7.12 6.60
CA LEU A 145 3.96 -7.11 5.31
C LEU A 145 3.91 -8.52 4.72
N SER A 146 3.60 -8.62 3.44
CA SER A 146 3.65 -9.90 2.73
C SER A 146 4.18 -9.75 1.31
N HIS A 147 4.80 -10.79 0.76
CA HIS A 147 5.42 -10.73 -0.57
C HIS A 147 5.64 -12.15 -1.12
N GLY A 148 5.39 -12.35 -2.42
CA GLY A 148 5.83 -13.56 -3.14
C GLY A 148 7.35 -13.58 -3.36
N THR A 149 8.02 -14.72 -3.17
CA THR A 149 9.49 -14.78 -3.33
C THR A 149 9.95 -14.74 -4.79
N GLN A 150 9.04 -14.97 -5.74
CA GLN A 150 9.27 -14.91 -7.18
C GLN A 150 8.51 -13.75 -7.85
N ASP A 151 8.15 -12.71 -7.09
CA ASP A 151 7.52 -11.52 -7.64
C ASP A 151 8.39 -10.89 -8.75
N ARG A 152 7.85 -10.88 -9.97
CA ARG A 152 8.51 -10.37 -11.18
C ARG A 152 8.29 -8.88 -11.40
N MET A 153 7.37 -8.28 -10.66
CA MET A 153 7.04 -6.85 -10.71
C MET A 153 7.83 -6.05 -9.67
N TRP A 154 7.81 -6.50 -8.41
CA TRP A 154 8.58 -5.93 -7.31
C TRP A 154 9.47 -7.01 -6.72
N SER A 155 10.75 -6.74 -6.57
CA SER A 155 11.63 -7.73 -5.95
C SER A 155 11.27 -7.90 -4.46
N VAL A 156 11.18 -9.13 -3.99
CA VAL A 156 11.01 -9.47 -2.55
C VAL A 156 12.04 -8.79 -1.64
N GLU A 157 13.21 -8.44 -2.18
CA GLU A 157 14.24 -7.67 -1.47
C GLU A 157 13.73 -6.31 -0.98
N MET A 158 12.72 -5.73 -1.63
CA MET A 158 12.03 -4.50 -1.19
C MET A 158 11.40 -4.72 0.20
N THR A 159 10.60 -5.78 0.38
CA THR A 159 10.00 -6.09 1.70
C THR A 159 11.06 -6.45 2.73
N LYS A 160 12.12 -7.18 2.36
CA LYS A 160 13.23 -7.48 3.29
C LYS A 160 13.92 -6.22 3.79
N ARG A 161 14.10 -5.20 2.94
CA ARG A 161 14.65 -3.90 3.37
C ARG A 161 13.72 -3.15 4.31
N LEU A 162 12.41 -3.20 4.08
CA LEU A 162 11.41 -2.64 5.01
C LEU A 162 11.43 -3.35 6.36
N GLU A 163 11.41 -4.69 6.37
CA GLU A 163 11.50 -5.52 7.58
C GLU A 163 12.76 -5.19 8.38
N LYS A 164 13.93 -5.19 7.72
CA LYS A 164 15.20 -4.86 8.35
C LYS A 164 15.16 -3.46 8.98
N ARG A 165 14.71 -2.43 8.24
CA ARG A 165 14.62 -1.06 8.75
C ARG A 165 13.69 -0.97 9.95
N LEU A 166 12.54 -1.64 9.90
CA LEU A 166 11.58 -1.68 11.00
C LEU A 166 12.21 -2.26 12.27
N HIS A 167 12.93 -3.40 12.16
CA HIS A 167 13.64 -3.98 13.28
C HIS A 167 14.77 -3.09 13.82
N GLU A 168 15.53 -2.43 12.95
CA GLU A 168 16.56 -1.45 13.36
C GLU A 168 15.99 -0.27 14.16
N HIS A 169 14.70 0.04 13.97
CA HIS A 169 13.96 1.06 14.71
C HIS A 169 13.13 0.48 15.87
N GLY A 170 13.41 -0.75 16.30
CA GLY A 170 12.73 -1.39 17.43
C GLY A 170 11.27 -1.75 17.17
N ARG A 171 10.86 -1.85 15.90
CA ARG A 171 9.51 -2.28 15.49
C ARG A 171 9.48 -3.80 15.27
N SER A 172 8.29 -4.38 15.32
CA SER A 172 8.07 -5.83 15.13
C SER A 172 6.89 -6.09 14.18
N PRO A 173 7.07 -5.89 12.87
CA PRO A 173 6.03 -6.20 11.88
C PRO A 173 5.75 -7.71 11.82
N ALA A 174 4.51 -8.08 11.48
CA ALA A 174 4.20 -9.43 11.01
C ALA A 174 4.60 -9.54 9.54
N VAL A 175 5.63 -10.33 9.23
CA VAL A 175 6.17 -10.45 7.87
C VAL A 175 5.98 -11.87 7.33
N HIS A 176 5.43 -11.98 6.13
CA HIS A 176 5.14 -13.26 5.50
C HIS A 176 5.65 -13.34 4.07
N TYR A 177 6.62 -14.22 3.84
CA TYR A 177 7.10 -14.55 2.50
C TYR A 177 6.37 -15.77 1.96
N TYR A 178 5.85 -15.67 0.74
CA TYR A 178 5.15 -16.75 0.06
C TYR A 178 6.08 -17.40 -0.95
N GLU A 179 6.65 -18.55 -0.57
CA GLU A 179 7.66 -19.24 -1.37
C GLU A 179 7.10 -19.68 -2.72
N GLY A 180 7.81 -19.33 -3.81
CA GLY A 180 7.41 -19.66 -5.18
C GLY A 180 6.28 -18.80 -5.76
N GLU A 181 5.68 -17.92 -4.96
CA GLU A 181 4.58 -17.07 -5.41
C GLU A 181 5.08 -15.79 -6.11
N ASP A 182 4.30 -15.30 -7.07
CA ASP A 182 4.55 -14.07 -7.83
C ASP A 182 3.89 -12.85 -7.16
N HIS A 183 3.83 -11.72 -7.87
CA HIS A 183 3.24 -10.45 -7.45
C HIS A 183 1.81 -10.57 -6.91
N ILE A 184 1.01 -11.33 -7.64
CA ILE A 184 -0.30 -11.81 -7.21
C ILE A 184 -0.12 -13.31 -6.97
N PRO A 185 -0.35 -13.81 -5.74
CA PRO A 185 -0.20 -15.22 -5.47
C PRO A 185 -1.18 -16.06 -6.30
N SER A 186 -0.82 -17.33 -6.52
CA SER A 186 -1.69 -18.39 -7.01
C SER A 186 -2.92 -18.55 -6.13
N SER A 187 -3.92 -19.34 -6.54
CA SER A 187 -5.11 -19.58 -5.71
C SER A 187 -4.75 -20.15 -4.32
N VAL A 188 -3.73 -21.02 -4.24
CA VAL A 188 -3.27 -21.59 -2.97
C VAL A 188 -2.56 -20.51 -2.13
N GLY A 189 -1.69 -19.72 -2.76
CA GLY A 189 -1.02 -18.61 -2.10
C GLY A 189 -2.01 -17.54 -1.61
N GLN A 190 -3.07 -17.26 -2.38
CA GLN A 190 -4.12 -16.31 -2.00
C GLN A 190 -4.94 -16.81 -0.82
N ASN A 191 -5.28 -18.09 -0.74
CA ASN A 191 -5.97 -18.64 0.43
C ASN A 191 -5.13 -18.42 1.71
N LYS A 192 -3.84 -18.74 1.66
CA LYS A 192 -2.91 -18.50 2.76
C LYS A 192 -2.78 -17.00 3.09
N HIS A 193 -2.70 -16.16 2.06
CA HIS A 193 -2.60 -14.71 2.23
C HIS A 193 -3.84 -14.15 2.93
N TYR A 194 -5.02 -14.54 2.49
CA TYR A 194 -6.28 -14.07 3.05
C TYR A 194 -6.51 -14.58 4.48
N GLU A 195 -6.15 -15.82 4.79
CA GLU A 195 -6.17 -16.33 6.17
C GLU A 195 -5.31 -15.45 7.10
N LEU A 196 -4.04 -15.25 6.75
CA LEU A 196 -3.11 -14.44 7.55
C LEU A 196 -3.53 -12.96 7.65
N LEU A 197 -4.08 -12.41 6.57
CA LEU A 197 -4.56 -11.03 6.52
C LEU A 197 -5.80 -10.82 7.40
N LEU A 198 -6.73 -11.78 7.37
CA LEU A 198 -7.92 -11.77 8.23
C LEU A 198 -7.52 -11.92 9.69
N ASP A 199 -6.64 -12.87 10.02
CA ASP A 199 -6.13 -13.04 11.39
C ASP A 199 -5.47 -11.78 11.92
N PHE A 200 -4.69 -11.08 11.07
CA PHE A 200 -4.09 -9.81 11.42
C PHE A 200 -5.15 -8.74 11.73
N PHE A 201 -6.14 -8.54 10.87
CA PHE A 201 -7.16 -7.53 11.12
C PHE A 201 -8.08 -7.89 12.28
N LEU A 202 -8.49 -9.15 12.45
CA LEU A 202 -9.29 -9.61 13.59
C LEU A 202 -8.57 -9.41 14.94
N LYS A 203 -7.24 -9.40 14.92
CA LYS A 203 -6.45 -9.15 16.13
C LYS A 203 -6.38 -7.67 16.49
N TYR A 204 -6.38 -6.78 15.51
CA TYR A 204 -6.05 -5.36 15.72
C TYR A 204 -7.21 -4.39 15.51
N LEU A 205 -8.27 -4.78 14.80
CA LEU A 205 -9.52 -4.05 14.66
C LEU A 205 -10.58 -4.70 15.55
#